data_AF-A0A932Z904-F1
#
_entry.id   AF-A0A932Z904-F1
#
_cell.length_a   1.000
_cell.length_b   1.000
_cell.length_c   1.000
_cell.angle_alpha   90.00
_cell.angle_beta   90.00
_cell.angle_gamma   90.00
#
_symmetry.space_group_name_H-M   'P 1'
#
loop_
_entity.id
_entity.type
_entity.pdbx_description
1 polymer ?
#
loop_
_entity_poly.entity_id
_entity_poly.type
_entity_poly.pdbx_seq_one_letter_code
_entity_poly.pdbx_strand_id
1 'polypeptide(L)'
;MAEPDLPKDLFEFMQKMWNPMSFPIPGMMTPTVDVKEIEKKIGELQTIESWLKMNLGFVDMTIKTLELQKAALESLATAGSKDKSG
;
A
#
# COMPACT_ATOMS: atom_id res chain seq x y z
N MET A 1 -14.00 -10.48 40.19
CA MET A 1 -14.04 -9.75 38.90
C MET A 1 -12.69 -9.09 38.74
N ALA A 2 -11.82 -9.59 37.87
CA ALA A 2 -10.54 -8.95 37.58
C ALA A 2 -10.77 -7.99 36.41
N GLU A 3 -10.57 -6.70 36.64
CA GLU A 3 -10.65 -5.70 35.57
C GLU A 3 -9.48 -5.90 34.60
N PRO A 4 -9.73 -5.83 33.28
CA PRO A 4 -8.66 -5.96 32.30
C PRO A 4 -7.84 -4.67 32.31
N ASP A 5 -6.61 -4.72 32.79
CA ASP A 5 -5.65 -3.59 32.79
C ASP A 5 -5.09 -3.41 31.36
N LEU A 6 -5.99 -3.08 30.42
CA LEU A 6 -5.78 -2.87 28.97
C LEU A 6 -4.64 -1.91 28.57
N PRO A 7 -4.14 -0.95 29.38
CA PRO A 7 -3.09 -0.04 28.92
C PRO A 7 -1.69 -0.65 28.88
N LYS A 8 -1.37 -1.58 29.80
CA LYS A 8 0.02 -2.04 30.00
C LYS A 8 0.40 -3.17 29.05
N ASP A 9 -0.48 -4.15 28.87
CA ASP A 9 -0.24 -5.30 27.99
C ASP A 9 -0.09 -4.87 26.52
N LEU A 10 -0.86 -3.88 26.08
CA LEU A 10 -0.76 -3.30 24.73
C LEU A 10 0.56 -2.55 24.53
N PHE A 11 1.00 -1.82 25.56
CA PHE A 11 2.25 -1.09 25.53
C PHE A 11 3.45 -2.05 25.52
N GLU A 12 3.44 -3.10 26.35
CA GLU A 12 4.47 -4.15 26.35
C GLU A 12 4.55 -4.90 25.02
N PHE A 13 3.40 -5.20 24.41
CA PHE A 13 3.33 -5.80 23.08
C PHE A 13 3.97 -4.91 22.01
N MET A 14 3.62 -3.61 21.99
CA MET A 14 4.22 -2.66 21.04
C MET A 14 5.73 -2.49 21.27
N GLN A 15 6.16 -2.44 22.53
CA GLN A 15 7.57 -2.34 22.89
C GLN A 15 8.37 -3.57 22.41
N LYS A 16 7.81 -4.77 22.56
CA LYS A 16 8.41 -6.03 22.10
C LYS A 16 8.46 -6.13 20.57
N MET A 17 7.48 -5.54 19.88
CA MET A 17 7.44 -5.46 18.42
C MET A 17 8.46 -4.47 17.86
N TRP A 18 8.67 -3.33 18.53
CA TRP A 18 9.64 -2.31 18.13
C TRP A 18 11.09 -2.67 18.49
N ASN A 19 11.29 -3.47 19.55
CA ASN A 19 12.62 -3.86 20.01
C ASN A 19 12.69 -5.36 20.39
N PRO A 20 12.96 -6.26 19.43
CA PRO A 20 13.01 -7.70 19.69
C PRO A 20 14.20 -8.14 20.57
N MET A 21 15.15 -7.25 20.87
CA MET A 21 16.35 -7.53 21.67
C MET A 21 16.33 -6.71 22.97
N SER A 22 15.30 -6.90 23.78
CA SER A 22 15.12 -6.25 25.09
C SER A 22 16.07 -6.81 26.17
N PHE A 23 17.38 -6.76 25.94
CA PHE A 23 18.37 -6.83 27.02
C PHE A 23 18.79 -5.40 27.36
N PRO A 24 18.44 -4.87 28.54
CA PRO A 24 19.04 -3.63 29.00
C PRO A 24 20.51 -3.91 29.28
N ILE A 25 21.41 -3.53 28.36
CA ILE A 25 22.85 -3.49 28.62
C ILE A 25 23.13 -2.14 29.29
N PRO A 26 23.48 -2.11 30.59
CA PRO A 26 23.83 -0.86 31.26
C PRO A 26 25.04 -0.24 30.54
N GLY A 27 24.87 0.94 29.96
CA GLY A 27 25.91 1.62 29.17
C GLY A 27 25.81 1.43 27.64
N MET A 28 24.88 0.63 27.13
CA MET A 28 24.44 0.80 25.73
C MET A 28 23.60 2.07 25.68
N MET A 29 24.06 3.07 24.93
CA MET A 29 23.18 4.14 24.50
C MET A 29 21.94 3.49 23.90
N THR A 30 20.75 3.86 24.38
CA THR A 30 19.50 3.67 23.64
C THR A 30 19.81 3.84 22.16
N PRO A 31 19.44 2.92 21.25
CA PRO A 31 19.51 3.22 19.83
C PRO A 31 18.78 4.54 19.70
N THR A 32 19.51 5.61 19.41
CA THR A 32 18.90 6.88 19.09
C THR A 32 18.28 6.59 17.75
N VAL A 33 17.07 6.05 17.76
CA VAL A 33 16.19 6.13 16.60
C VAL A 33 15.93 7.61 16.50
N ASP A 34 16.84 8.29 15.80
CA ASP A 34 16.72 9.71 15.54
C ASP A 34 15.38 9.85 14.83
N VAL A 35 14.44 10.49 15.51
CA VAL A 35 13.09 10.71 14.99
C VAL A 35 13.18 11.35 13.60
N LYS A 36 14.22 12.16 13.34
CA LYS A 36 14.48 12.76 12.04
C LYS A 36 14.83 11.74 10.95
N GLU A 37 15.57 10.68 11.27
CA GLU A 37 15.86 9.61 10.31
C GLU A 37 14.60 8.82 9.96
N ILE A 38 13.74 8.55 10.96
CA ILE A 38 12.44 7.94 10.74
C ILE A 38 11.57 8.85 9.86
N GLU A 39 11.45 10.14 10.19
CA GLU A 39 10.70 11.12 9.40
C GLU A 39 11.19 11.20 7.96
N LYS A 40 12.51 11.21 7.75
CA LYS A 40 13.12 11.16 6.42
C LYS A 40 12.73 9.88 5.67
N LYS A 41 12.82 8.72 6.33
CA LYS A 41 12.46 7.44 5.72
C LYS A 41 10.99 7.38 5.35
N ILE A 42 10.11 7.91 6.20
CA ILE A 42 8.68 8.05 5.92
C ILE A 42 8.48 8.89 4.65
N GLY A 43 9.11 10.06 4.55
CA GLY A 43 8.97 10.94 3.38
C GLY A 43 9.47 10.30 2.07
N GLU A 44 10.59 9.59 2.12
CA GLU A 44 11.11 8.81 0.98
C GLU A 44 10.09 7.74 0.53
N LEU A 45 9.53 6.98 1.48
CA LEU A 45 8.55 5.93 1.17
C LEU A 45 7.22 6.51 0.66
N GLN A 46 6.74 7.64 1.19
CA GLN A 46 5.56 8.33 0.69
C GLN A 46 5.73 8.82 -0.75
N THR A 47 6.94 9.26 -1.11
CA THR A 47 7.26 9.66 -2.48
C THR A 47 7.20 8.46 -3.43
N ILE A 48 7.81 7.33 -3.03
CA ILE A 48 7.76 6.08 -3.78
C ILE A 48 6.31 5.61 -3.93
N GLU A 49 5.54 5.62 -2.84
CA GLU A 49 4.12 5.25 -2.84
C GLU A 49 3.32 6.11 -3.83
N SER A 50 3.53 7.43 -3.83
CA SER A 50 2.86 8.35 -4.75
C SER A 50 3.16 8.04 -6.22
N TRP A 51 4.42 7.71 -6.53
CA TRP A 51 4.83 7.30 -7.87
C TRP A 51 4.20 5.95 -8.28
N LEU A 52 4.16 4.97 -7.37
CA LEU A 52 3.53 3.68 -7.62
C LEU A 52 2.01 3.83 -7.87
N LYS A 53 1.33 4.68 -7.10
CA LYS A 53 -0.10 4.99 -7.32
C LYS A 53 -0.35 5.62 -8.69
N MET A 54 0.53 6.51 -9.13
CA MET A 54 0.45 7.10 -10.46
C MET A 54 0.60 6.03 -11.56
N ASN A 55 1.56 5.12 -11.44
CA ASN A 55 1.73 4.02 -12.40
C ASN A 55 0.52 3.10 -12.45
N LEU A 56 -0.04 2.75 -11.28
CA LEU A 56 -1.27 1.98 -11.21
C LEU A 56 -2.41 2.69 -11.96
N GLY A 57 -2.58 4.00 -11.74
CA GLY A 57 -3.59 4.79 -12.45
C GLY A 57 -3.41 4.78 -13.98
N PHE A 58 -2.17 4.84 -14.47
CA PHE A 58 -1.90 4.75 -15.91
C PHE A 58 -2.21 3.37 -16.49
N VAL A 59 -1.87 2.30 -15.76
CA VAL A 59 -2.21 0.92 -16.17
C VAL A 59 -3.73 0.75 -16.23
N ASP A 60 -4.45 1.18 -15.18
CA ASP A 60 -5.92 1.09 -15.13
C ASP A 60 -6.58 1.87 -16.27
N MET A 61 -6.08 3.07 -16.58
CA MET A 61 -6.59 3.87 -17.70
C MET A 61 -6.35 3.18 -19.05
N THR A 62 -5.17 2.58 -19.22
CA THR A 62 -4.81 1.84 -20.44
C THR A 62 -5.74 0.63 -20.63
N ILE A 63 -5.97 -0.13 -19.56
CA ILE A 63 -6.89 -1.28 -19.56
C ILE A 63 -8.29 -0.83 -19.97
N LYS A 64 -8.86 0.18 -19.31
CA LYS A 64 -10.19 0.71 -19.65
C LYS A 64 -10.30 1.16 -21.09
N THR A 65 -9.25 1.79 -21.62
CA THR A 65 -9.21 2.22 -23.02
C THR A 65 -9.26 1.02 -23.97
N LEU A 66 -8.49 -0.04 -23.68
CA LEU A 66 -8.49 -1.27 -24.47
C LEU A 66 -9.84 -2.00 -24.39
N GLU A 67 -10.48 -2.02 -23.22
CA GLU A 67 -11.82 -2.59 -23.04
C GLU A 67 -12.87 -1.85 -23.89
N LEU A 68 -12.82 -0.51 -23.92
CA LEU A 68 -13.69 0.30 -24.78
C LEU A 68 -13.42 0.05 -26.26
N GLN A 69 -12.14 -0.04 -26.67
CA GLN A 69 -11.77 -0.37 -28.05
C GLN A 69 -12.30 -1.75 -28.46
N LYS A 70 -12.16 -2.76 -27.59
CA LYS A 70 -12.70 -4.10 -27.81
C LYS A 70 -14.22 -4.08 -27.99
N ALA A 71 -14.95 -3.43 -27.08
CA ALA A 71 -16.41 -3.34 -27.14
C ALA A 71 -16.89 -2.65 -28.42
N ALA A 72 -16.19 -1.59 -28.86
CA ALA A 72 -16.48 -0.91 -30.12
C ALA A 72 -16.30 -1.84 -31.34
N LEU A 73 -15.21 -2.63 -31.39
CA LEU A 73 -14.97 -3.59 -32.46
C LEU A 73 -16.02 -4.72 -32.49
N GLU A 74 -16.42 -5.23 -31.34
CA GLU A 74 -17.49 -6.24 -31.22
C GLU A 74 -18.84 -5.70 -31.73
N SER A 75 -19.16 -4.44 -31.40
CA SER A 75 -20.35 -3.76 -31.92
C SER A 75 -20.30 -3.58 -33.45
N LEU A 76 -19.13 -3.29 -34.03
CA LEU A 76 -18.99 -3.17 -35.48
C LEU A 76 -19.09 -4.52 -36.18
N ALA A 77 -18.50 -5.57 -35.60
CA ALA A 77 -18.58 -6.93 -36.16
C ALA A 77 -20.02 -7.48 -36.17
N THR A 78 -20.79 -7.19 -35.11
CA THR A 78 -22.22 -7.56 -35.04
C THR A 78 -23.09 -6.74 -36.00
N ALA A 79 -22.78 -5.46 -36.21
CA ALA A 79 -23.47 -4.64 -37.21
C ALA A 79 -23.18 -5.12 -38.64
N GLY A 80 -21.90 -5.37 -38.98
CA GLY A 80 -21.49 -5.82 -40.33
C GLY A 80 -21.93 -7.25 -40.68
N SER A 81 -22.22 -8.10 -39.69
CA SER A 81 -22.78 -9.43 -39.93
C SER A 81 -24.30 -9.39 -40.18
N LYS A 82 -25.04 -8.47 -39.56
CA LYS A 82 -26.48 -8.27 -39.84
C LYS A 82 -26.76 -7.78 -41.27
N ASP A 83 -25.85 -7.00 -41.85
CA ASP A 83 -25.99 -6.45 -43.22
C ASP A 83 -25.84 -7.51 -44.33
N LYS A 84 -25.23 -8.67 -44.03
CA LYS A 84 -25.03 -9.78 -44.99
C LYS A 84 -26.14 -10.84 -44.99
N SER A 85 -27.16 -10.69 -44.15
CA SER A 85 -28.28 -11.65 -44.02
C SER A 85 -29.64 -11.05 -44.38
N GLY A 86 -29.66 -9.88 -45.04
CA GLY A 86 -30.86 -9.21 -45.57
C GLY A 86 -30.96 -9.30 -47.08
#